data_AF-A0A931YJ35-F1
#
_entry.id   AF-A0A931YJ35-F1
#
_cell.length_a   1.000
_cell.length_b   1.000
_cell.length_c   1.000
_cell.angle_alpha   90.00
_cell.angle_beta   90.00
_cell.angle_gamma   90.00
#
_symmetry.space_group_name_H-M   'P 1'
#
loop_
_entity.id
_entity.type
_entity.pdbx_description
1 polymer ?
#
loop_
_entity_poly.entity_id
_entity_poly.type
_entity_poly.pdbx_seq_one_letter_code
_entity_poly.pdbx_strand_id
1 'polypeptide(L)'
;MARKQGRELVGTVAANKGRIPAFRSDQEERAFWAHHSLEEFAKDLVDLDVEIRPPRTEQIALRLHREDLQVLRSLAAKRGVGHTTLARTVLEGWLARSRSKTKRTGRTKTRRPA
;
A
#
# COMPACT_ATOMS: atom_id res chain seq x y z
N MET A 1 -62.39 -23.57 10.62
CA MET A 1 -61.54 -24.34 9.69
C MET A 1 -61.27 -23.45 8.48
N ALA A 2 -60.09 -23.09 7.98
CA ALA A 2 -58.70 -23.31 8.32
C ALA A 2 -57.89 -22.19 7.62
N ARG A 3 -57.00 -21.49 8.32
CA ARG A 3 -56.07 -20.51 7.74
C ARG A 3 -54.88 -21.29 7.17
N LYS A 4 -54.67 -21.29 5.85
CA LYS A 4 -53.45 -21.85 5.23
C LYS A 4 -52.44 -20.72 5.04
N GLN A 5 -51.48 -20.70 5.94
CA GLN A 5 -50.29 -19.86 5.90
C GLN A 5 -49.25 -20.55 5.02
N GLY A 6 -48.98 -20.01 3.83
CA GLY A 6 -47.84 -20.38 3.00
C GLY A 6 -46.66 -19.48 3.34
N ARG A 7 -45.79 -19.93 4.24
CA ARG A 7 -44.44 -19.40 4.41
C ARG A 7 -43.49 -20.55 4.12
N GLU A 8 -43.15 -20.69 2.85
CA GLU A 8 -42.21 -21.71 2.39
C GLU A 8 -40.84 -21.46 3.01
N LEU A 9 -40.31 -22.55 3.56
CA LEU A 9 -39.10 -22.61 4.34
C LEU A 9 -37.89 -22.41 3.43
N VAL A 10 -36.97 -21.59 3.94
CA VAL A 10 -35.62 -21.36 3.43
C VAL A 10 -34.99 -22.70 3.07
N GLY A 11 -34.54 -22.82 1.81
CA GLY A 11 -33.88 -23.99 1.29
C GLY A 11 -32.58 -24.25 2.05
N THR A 12 -32.59 -25.26 2.91
CA THR A 12 -31.39 -25.84 3.50
C THR A 12 -30.66 -26.62 2.41
N VAL A 13 -29.75 -25.98 1.69
CA VAL A 13 -28.78 -26.71 0.87
C VAL A 13 -27.80 -27.34 1.84
N ALA A 14 -27.86 -28.67 1.93
CA ALA A 14 -27.03 -29.48 2.81
C ALA A 14 -25.56 -29.09 2.69
N ALA A 15 -25.01 -28.60 3.80
CA ALA A 15 -23.62 -28.22 3.96
C ALA A 15 -22.71 -29.42 3.73
N ASN A 16 -22.00 -29.43 2.60
CA ASN A 16 -20.84 -30.29 2.44
C ASN A 16 -19.72 -29.65 3.26
N LYS A 17 -19.37 -30.26 4.40
CA LYS A 17 -18.46 -29.70 5.39
C LYS A 17 -17.09 -29.41 4.75
N GLY A 18 -16.82 -28.13 4.46
CA GLY A 18 -15.53 -27.66 3.96
C GLY A 18 -15.51 -27.06 2.54
N ARG A 19 -16.65 -26.76 1.91
CA ARG A 19 -16.71 -25.98 0.66
C ARG A 19 -17.53 -24.70 0.83
N ILE A 20 -17.08 -23.61 0.23
CA ILE A 20 -17.75 -22.30 0.29
C ILE A 20 -19.01 -22.36 -0.59
N PRO A 21 -20.21 -22.04 -0.06
CA PRO A 21 -21.45 -22.05 -0.85
C PRO A 21 -21.47 -20.98 -1.94
N ALA A 22 -22.25 -21.21 -3.00
CA ALA A 22 -22.58 -20.17 -3.97
C ALA A 22 -23.73 -19.31 -3.43
N PHE A 23 -23.47 -18.02 -3.20
CA PHE A 23 -24.48 -17.07 -2.70
C PHE A 23 -25.29 -16.47 -3.84
N ARG A 24 -26.58 -16.23 -3.60
CA ARG A 24 -27.47 -15.59 -4.59
C ARG A 24 -27.48 -14.07 -4.47
N SER A 25 -27.05 -13.54 -3.32
CA SER A 25 -26.98 -12.10 -3.04
C SER A 25 -25.93 -11.77 -1.98
N ASP A 26 -25.41 -10.55 -2.03
CA ASP A 26 -24.45 -10.03 -1.04
C ASP A 26 -24.99 -10.04 0.40
N GLN A 27 -26.31 -9.91 0.58
CA GLN A 27 -26.93 -9.94 1.92
C GLN A 27 -26.87 -11.35 2.53
N GLU A 28 -27.09 -12.38 1.71
CA GLU A 28 -26.98 -13.78 2.11
C GLU A 28 -25.54 -14.12 2.46
N GLU A 29 -24.58 -13.67 1.66
CA GLU A 29 -23.15 -13.86 1.90
C GLU A 29 -22.72 -13.22 3.23
N ARG A 30 -23.11 -11.96 3.50
CA ARG A 30 -22.80 -11.31 4.78
C ARG A 30 -23.42 -12.04 5.97
N ALA A 31 -24.66 -12.48 5.84
CA ALA A 31 -25.34 -13.23 6.88
C ALA A 31 -24.64 -14.58 7.15
N PHE A 32 -24.14 -15.24 6.10
CA PHE A 32 -23.36 -16.46 6.22
C PHE A 32 -22.03 -16.21 6.94
N TRP A 33 -21.24 -15.22 6.52
CA TRP A 33 -19.95 -14.90 7.15
C TRP A 33 -20.05 -14.29 8.55
N ALA A 34 -21.20 -13.74 8.93
CA ALA A 34 -21.45 -13.31 10.31
C ALA A 34 -21.47 -14.47 11.31
N HIS A 35 -21.69 -15.70 10.83
CA HIS A 35 -21.87 -16.89 11.66
C HIS A 35 -20.84 -18.00 11.41
N HIS A 36 -19.96 -17.87 10.43
CA HIS A 36 -18.97 -18.88 10.08
C HIS A 36 -17.55 -18.31 10.06
N SER A 37 -16.58 -19.09 10.55
CA SER A 37 -15.16 -18.73 10.46
C SER A 37 -14.58 -19.12 9.10
N LEU A 38 -13.63 -18.34 8.58
CA LEU A 38 -12.88 -18.65 7.36
C LEU A 38 -12.09 -19.97 7.47
N GLU A 39 -11.64 -20.32 8.68
CA GLU A 39 -10.84 -21.52 8.94
C GLU A 39 -11.61 -22.82 8.63
N GLU A 40 -12.94 -22.79 8.77
CA GLU A 40 -13.83 -23.94 8.48
C GLU A 40 -13.82 -24.32 6.98
N PHE A 41 -13.38 -23.41 6.12
CA PHE A 41 -13.33 -23.55 4.67
C PHE A 41 -11.90 -23.57 4.12
N ALA A 42 -10.89 -23.77 4.98
CA ALA A 42 -9.47 -23.73 4.59
C ALA A 42 -9.10 -24.63 3.41
N LYS A 43 -9.85 -25.72 3.16
CA LYS A 43 -9.64 -26.64 2.03
C LYS A 43 -10.05 -26.06 0.67
N ASP A 44 -10.92 -25.06 0.66
CA ASP A 44 -11.46 -24.41 -0.53
C ASP A 44 -10.79 -23.05 -0.79
N LEU A 45 -9.90 -22.62 0.12
CA LEU A 45 -9.07 -21.44 -0.06
C LEU A 45 -7.90 -21.78 -0.99
N VAL A 46 -7.56 -20.84 -1.85
CA VAL A 46 -6.39 -20.92 -2.74
C VAL A 46 -5.28 -20.11 -2.11
N ASP A 47 -4.09 -20.70 -2.02
CA ASP A 47 -2.90 -19.97 -1.59
C ASP A 47 -2.62 -18.84 -2.59
N LEU A 48 -2.62 -17.61 -2.08
CA LEU A 48 -2.23 -16.45 -2.86
C LEU A 48 -0.72 -16.23 -2.69
N ASP A 49 0.04 -16.50 -3.74
CA ASP A 49 1.46 -16.15 -3.78
C ASP A 49 1.58 -14.62 -3.93
N VAL A 50 1.95 -13.96 -2.83
CA VAL A 50 2.13 -12.50 -2.78
C VAL A 50 3.61 -12.18 -2.82
N GLU A 51 4.07 -11.64 -3.95
CA GLU A 51 5.43 -11.09 -4.05
C GLU A 51 5.51 -9.75 -3.29
N ILE A 52 6.02 -9.79 -2.06
CA ILE A 52 6.32 -8.58 -1.29
C ILE A 52 7.64 -7.98 -1.80
N ARG A 53 7.54 -6.92 -2.60
CA ARG A 53 8.73 -6.21 -3.10
C ARG A 53 9.50 -5.54 -1.96
N PRO A 54 10.84 -5.59 -1.96
CA PRO A 54 11.63 -4.90 -0.97
C PRO A 54 11.44 -3.38 -1.04
N PRO A 55 11.60 -2.66 0.08
CA PRO A 55 11.50 -1.21 0.10
C PRO A 55 12.56 -0.60 -0.83
N ARG A 56 12.15 0.40 -1.62
CA ARG A 56 13.04 1.09 -2.57
C ARG A 56 13.87 2.21 -1.94
N THR A 57 13.79 2.37 -0.63
CA THR A 57 14.36 3.52 0.10
C THR A 57 15.14 3.04 1.30
N GLU A 58 16.34 3.59 1.46
CA GLU A 58 17.19 3.38 2.63
C GLU A 58 16.96 4.47 3.68
N GLN A 59 17.07 4.11 4.96
CA GLN A 59 16.99 5.07 6.06
C GLN A 59 18.38 5.57 6.43
N ILE A 60 18.50 6.89 6.60
CA ILE A 60 19.71 7.53 7.11
C ILE A 60 19.41 8.23 8.43
N ALA A 61 20.35 8.16 9.38
CA ALA A 61 20.30 8.96 10.60
C ALA A 61 21.20 10.20 10.42
N LEU A 62 20.64 11.39 10.58
CA LEU A 62 21.34 12.66 10.45
C LEU A 62 21.25 13.43 11.77
N ARG A 63 22.38 13.97 12.24
CA ARG A 63 22.41 14.93 13.35
C ARG A 63 22.29 16.34 12.79
N LEU A 64 21.31 17.08 13.29
CA LEU A 64 21.07 18.48 12.96
C LEU A 64 21.20 19.32 14.22
N HIS A 65 21.63 20.57 14.09
CA HIS A 65 21.53 21.52 15.19
C HIS A 65 20.05 21.75 15.54
N ARG A 66 19.80 22.02 16.82
CA ARG A 66 18.44 22.21 17.32
C ARG A 66 17.70 23.33 16.59
N GLU A 67 18.40 24.42 16.31
CA GLU A 67 17.87 25.61 15.63
C GLU A 67 17.45 25.28 14.19
N ASP A 68 18.31 24.58 13.43
CA ASP A 68 18.02 24.15 12.07
C ASP A 68 16.80 23.22 12.01
N LEU A 69 16.67 22.31 12.98
CA LEU A 69 15.52 21.40 13.06
C LEU A 69 14.21 22.17 13.31
N GLN A 70 14.24 23.24 14.11
CA GLN A 70 13.07 24.09 14.34
C GLN A 70 12.69 24.89 13.11
N VAL A 71 13.68 25.43 12.40
CA VAL A 71 13.46 26.11 11.11
C VAL A 71 12.86 25.16 10.09
N LEU A 72 13.39 23.93 9.97
CA LEU A 72 12.89 22.90 9.07
C LEU A 72 11.42 22.55 9.38
N ARG A 73 11.07 22.32 10.65
CA ARG A 73 9.69 22.04 11.08
C ARG A 73 8.75 23.19 10.73
N SER A 74 9.17 24.42 10.99
CA SER A 74 8.38 25.62 10.70
C SER A 74 8.14 25.79 9.19
N LEU A 75 9.17 25.56 8.37
CA LEU A 75 9.06 25.61 6.90
C LEU A 75 8.16 24.51 6.37
N ALA A 76 8.25 23.29 6.93
CA ALA A 76 7.43 22.16 6.54
C ALA A 76 5.96 22.40 6.87
N ALA A 77 5.66 22.92 8.07
CA ALA A 77 4.32 23.29 8.49
C ALA A 77 3.69 24.36 7.57
N LYS A 78 4.44 25.41 7.23
CA LYS A 78 4.00 26.45 6.28
C LYS A 78 3.65 25.89 4.89
N ARG A 79 4.25 24.76 4.51
CA ARG A 79 4.04 24.08 3.23
C ARG A 79 3.04 22.91 3.31
N GLY A 80 2.48 22.64 4.49
CA GLY A 80 1.55 21.53 4.71
C GLY A 80 2.18 20.14 4.55
N VAL A 81 3.49 20.00 4.74
CA VAL A 81 4.22 18.73 4.60
C VAL A 81 4.98 18.35 5.88
N GLY A 82 5.32 17.07 6.03
CA GLY A 82 6.20 16.61 7.10
C GLY A 82 7.63 17.13 6.94
N HIS A 83 8.32 17.36 8.06
CA HIS A 83 9.71 17.85 8.07
C HIS A 83 10.69 16.86 7.40
N THR A 84 10.48 15.56 7.56
CA THR A 84 11.25 14.50 6.86
C THR A 84 10.99 14.50 5.36
N THR A 85 9.73 14.68 4.93
CA THR A 85 9.36 14.83 3.52
C THR A 85 10.05 16.05 2.90
N LEU A 86 9.99 17.20 3.57
CA LEU A 86 10.65 18.41 3.09
C LEU A 86 12.16 18.21 2.96
N ALA A 87 12.82 17.62 3.98
CA ALA A 87 14.24 17.33 3.95
C ALA A 87 14.62 16.43 2.77
N ARG A 88 13.85 15.35 2.55
CA ARG A 88 14.03 14.44 1.42
C ARG A 88 13.94 15.16 0.07
N THR A 89 12.90 15.96 -0.15
CA THR A 89 12.71 16.69 -1.41
C THR A 89 13.85 17.68 -1.68
N VAL A 90 14.35 18.36 -0.64
CA VAL A 90 15.50 19.28 -0.77
C VAL A 90 16.77 18.51 -1.16
N LEU A 91 17.04 17.37 -0.50
CA LEU A 91 18.18 16.50 -0.80
C LEU A 91 18.10 15.96 -2.24
N GLU A 92 16.96 15.43 -2.66
CA GLU A 92 16.74 14.92 -4.02
C GLU A 92 16.96 16.02 -5.07
N GLY A 93 16.41 17.22 -4.83
CA GLY A 93 16.60 18.37 -5.71
C GLY A 93 18.06 18.83 -5.78
N TRP A 94 18.79 18.81 -4.66
CA TRP A 94 20.21 19.13 -4.65
C TRP A 94 21.03 18.09 -5.44
N LEU A 95 20.77 16.80 -5.23
CA LEU A 95 21.43 15.71 -5.96
C LEU A 95 21.20 15.78 -7.46
N ALA A 96 19.97 16.08 -7.89
CA ALA A 96 19.62 16.24 -9.30
C ALA A 96 20.44 17.36 -9.97
N ARG A 97 20.64 18.49 -9.28
CA ARG A 97 21.47 19.62 -9.77
C ARG A 97 22.96 19.29 -9.77
N SER A 98 23.45 18.58 -8.77
CA SER A 98 24.86 18.19 -8.68
C SER A 98 25.26 17.24 -9.82
N ARG A 99 24.39 16.29 -10.17
CA ARG A 99 24.63 15.33 -11.27
C ARG A 99 24.72 15.99 -12.66
N SER A 100 24.01 17.09 -12.90
CA SER A 100 24.04 17.77 -14.21
C SER A 100 25.30 18.61 -14.42
N LYS A 101 25.89 19.15 -13.35
CA LYS A 101 27.11 19.96 -13.42
C LYS A 101 28.36 19.14 -13.75
N THR A 102 28.46 17.92 -13.21
CA THR A 102 29.56 16.96 -13.48
C THR A 102 29.66 16.54 -14.95
N LYS A 103 28.54 16.45 -15.69
CA LYS A 103 28.57 16.06 -17.12
C LYS A 103 29.16 17.13 -18.04
N ARG A 104 29.24 18.39 -17.61
CA ARG A 104 29.73 19.51 -18.46
C ARG A 104 31.25 19.65 -18.48
N THR A 105 31.98 19.10 -17.51
CA THR A 105 33.44 19.26 -17.41
C THR A 105 34.23 18.18 -18.17
N GLY A 106 33.58 17.08 -18.58
CA GLY A 106 34.22 15.98 -19.31
C GLY A 106 34.26 16.13 -20.84
N ARG A 107 33.67 17.19 -21.41
CA ARG A 107 33.51 17.35 -22.88
C ARG A 107 34.49 18.39 -23.47
N THR A 108 35.71 18.47 -22.95
CA THR A 108 36.75 19.31 -23.54
C THR A 108 38.09 18.62 -23.47
N LYS A 109 38.49 17.97 -24.57
CA LYS A 109 39.71 18.27 -25.35
C LYS A 109 40.24 17.03 -26.09
N THR A 110 39.73 16.80 -27.30
CA THR A 110 40.49 16.16 -28.39
C THR A 110 40.18 16.89 -29.69
N ARG A 111 40.78 18.07 -29.87
CA ARG A 111 41.07 18.60 -31.22
C ARG A 111 42.52 18.25 -31.49
N ARG A 112 42.73 17.18 -32.25
CA ARG A 112 44.04 16.77 -32.76
C ARG A 112 44.24 17.55 -34.07
N PRO A 113 45.28 18.39 -34.22
CA PRO A 113 45.54 19.05 -35.48
C PRO A 113 46.10 18.04 -36.49
N ALA A 114 45.76 18.24 -37.77
CA ALA A 114 46.36 17.59 -38.92
C ALA A 114 47.34 18.56 -39.60
#